data_AF-A0AAE9D8V4-F1
#
_entry.id   AF-A0AAE9D8V4-F1
#
_cell.length_a   1.000
_cell.length_b   1.000
_cell.length_c   1.000
_cell.angle_alpha   90.00
_cell.angle_beta   90.00
_cell.angle_gamma   90.00
#
_symmetry.space_group_name_H-M   'P 1'
#
loop_
_entity.id
_entity.type
_entity.pdbx_description
1 polymer ?
#
loop_
_entity_poly.entity_id
_entity_poly.type
_entity_poly.pdbx_seq_one_letter_code
_entity_poly.pdbx_strand_id
1 'polypeptide(L)'
;MMENEAELKKARSEHEKLRSKLEKIEKKLIVGGENLLEKVEEQAKLLEINNKELEQSKSQEAHLRNQLEEKTAVKVEIEERYSSLQEESLAKSKKIKKLGMELKDSRAELQDLEEEHQRQMEGMLENCRSLKKELMLNLAIINQYIPVEHVEMIEKYVSWNEEHGEWQLKAIAYTGNNMRAVAPPVKQEFSSNNQTTPMYYSYRADLGASTAEHRPRTSSMKRMKQSIRLQQLLT
;
A
#
# COMPACT_ATOMS: atom_id res chain seq x y z
N MET A 1 64.68 -50.31 -108.51
CA MET A 1 65.28 -48.96 -108.64
C MET A 1 64.22 -47.85 -108.71
N MET A 2 63.12 -47.99 -109.47
CA MET A 2 62.08 -46.94 -109.56
C MET A 2 61.12 -46.83 -108.34
N GLU A 3 60.93 -47.89 -107.54
CA GLU A 3 60.03 -47.85 -106.35
C GLU A 3 60.60 -47.04 -105.18
N ASN A 4 61.89 -47.23 -104.86
CA ASN A 4 62.57 -46.45 -103.81
C ASN A 4 62.61 -44.95 -104.13
N GLU A 5 62.74 -44.58 -105.41
CA GLU A 5 62.68 -43.17 -105.81
C GLU A 5 61.28 -42.58 -105.62
N ALA A 6 60.21 -43.34 -105.89
CA ALA A 6 58.83 -42.89 -105.70
C ALA A 6 58.46 -42.73 -104.22
N GLU A 7 58.92 -43.65 -103.35
CA GLU A 7 58.74 -43.54 -101.90
C GLU A 7 59.55 -42.39 -101.30
N LEU A 8 60.80 -42.20 -101.72
CA LEU A 8 61.61 -41.05 -101.31
C LEU A 8 60.97 -39.73 -101.74
N LYS A 9 60.33 -39.71 -102.93
CA LYS A 9 59.61 -38.55 -103.46
C LYS A 9 58.30 -38.29 -102.71
N LYS A 10 57.57 -39.34 -102.30
CA LYS A 10 56.39 -39.22 -101.43
C LYS A 10 56.77 -38.69 -100.05
N ALA A 11 57.79 -39.27 -99.42
CA ALA A 11 58.31 -38.83 -98.12
C ALA A 11 58.81 -37.38 -98.18
N ARG A 12 59.54 -37.00 -99.24
CA ARG A 12 59.90 -35.60 -99.50
C ARG A 12 58.66 -34.72 -99.67
N SER A 13 57.64 -35.16 -100.41
CA SER A 13 56.40 -34.38 -100.57
C SER A 13 55.63 -34.21 -99.26
N GLU A 14 55.63 -35.23 -98.40
CA GLU A 14 54.98 -35.17 -97.09
C GLU A 14 55.75 -34.28 -96.14
N HIS A 15 57.09 -34.36 -96.17
CA HIS A 15 57.97 -33.47 -95.42
C HIS A 15 57.82 -32.01 -95.89
N GLU A 16 57.69 -31.78 -97.20
CA GLU A 16 57.42 -30.45 -97.78
C GLU A 16 56.03 -29.94 -97.38
N LYS A 17 55.01 -30.81 -97.36
CA LYS A 17 53.64 -30.48 -96.91
C LYS A 17 53.60 -30.13 -95.42
N LEU A 18 54.31 -30.90 -94.58
CA LEU A 18 54.42 -30.64 -93.15
C LEU A 18 55.19 -29.34 -92.89
N ARG A 19 56.31 -29.12 -93.59
CA ARG A 19 57.08 -27.87 -93.53
C ARG A 19 56.26 -26.67 -93.97
N SER A 20 55.52 -26.78 -95.07
CA SER A 20 54.60 -25.74 -95.54
C SER A 20 53.47 -25.47 -94.55
N LYS A 21 52.95 -26.48 -93.86
CA LYS A 21 51.96 -26.29 -92.77
C LYS A 21 52.58 -25.59 -91.57
N LEU A 22 53.79 -25.97 -91.16
CA LEU A 22 54.54 -25.36 -90.06
C LEU A 22 54.83 -23.89 -90.37
N GLU A 23 55.33 -23.60 -91.56
CA GLU A 23 55.65 -22.25 -92.02
C GLU A 23 54.40 -21.37 -92.20
N LYS A 24 53.25 -21.97 -92.54
CA LYS A 24 51.95 -21.28 -92.54
C LYS A 24 51.46 -20.96 -91.13
N ILE A 25 51.68 -21.83 -90.16
CA ILE A 25 51.34 -21.58 -88.75
C ILE A 25 52.29 -20.51 -88.20
N GLU A 26 53.59 -20.63 -88.44
CA GLU A 26 54.62 -19.68 -88.04
C GLU A 26 54.40 -18.29 -88.66
N LYS A 27 54.09 -18.21 -89.97
CA LYS A 27 53.68 -16.94 -90.59
C LYS A 27 52.38 -16.38 -90.03
N LYS A 28 51.41 -17.22 -89.66
CA LYS A 28 50.18 -16.75 -88.99
C LYS A 28 50.44 -16.27 -87.56
N LEU A 29 51.45 -16.81 -86.89
CA LEU A 29 51.81 -16.48 -85.51
C LEU A 29 52.75 -15.25 -85.44
N ILE A 30 53.56 -15.00 -86.48
CA ILE A 30 54.62 -13.98 -86.50
C ILE A 30 54.39 -12.84 -87.53
N VAL A 31 53.75 -13.11 -88.68
CA VAL A 31 53.65 -12.15 -89.83
C VAL A 31 52.21 -11.75 -90.15
N GLY A 32 51.22 -12.44 -89.60
CA GLY A 32 49.80 -12.19 -89.82
C GLY A 32 49.20 -11.18 -88.86
N GLY A 33 49.70 -9.94 -88.81
CA GLY A 33 48.98 -8.75 -88.32
C GLY A 33 48.51 -8.69 -86.85
N GLU A 34 48.44 -9.79 -86.12
CA GLU A 34 48.15 -9.83 -84.69
C GLU A 34 49.11 -10.80 -84.01
N ASN A 35 49.98 -10.23 -83.20
CA ASN A 35 51.01 -10.93 -82.44
C ASN A 35 50.32 -11.71 -81.31
N LEU A 36 49.83 -12.92 -81.61
CA LEU A 36 48.97 -13.71 -80.69
C LEU A 36 49.64 -13.98 -79.35
N LEU A 37 50.97 -14.13 -79.35
CA LEU A 37 51.78 -14.30 -78.15
C LEU A 37 51.77 -13.03 -77.28
N GLU A 38 51.90 -11.86 -77.90
CA GLU A 38 51.86 -10.55 -77.23
C GLU A 38 50.47 -10.30 -76.63
N LYS A 39 49.38 -10.63 -77.35
CA LYS A 39 48.01 -10.56 -76.83
C LYS A 39 47.77 -11.46 -75.62
N VAL A 40 48.34 -12.67 -75.62
CA VAL A 40 48.24 -13.59 -74.47
C VAL A 40 49.01 -13.02 -73.28
N GLU A 41 50.16 -12.41 -73.51
CA GLU A 41 50.97 -11.77 -72.46
C GLU A 41 50.29 -10.50 -71.90
N GLU A 42 49.67 -9.69 -72.76
CA GLU A 42 48.83 -8.54 -72.37
C GLU A 42 47.59 -8.98 -71.59
N GLN A 43 46.89 -10.03 -72.03
CA GLN A 43 45.76 -10.60 -71.29
C GLN A 43 46.18 -11.15 -69.93
N ALA A 44 47.34 -11.80 -69.84
CA ALA A 44 47.87 -12.29 -68.57
C ALA A 44 48.19 -11.14 -67.61
N LYS A 45 48.80 -10.04 -68.10
CA LYS A 45 49.04 -8.82 -67.31
C LYS A 45 47.75 -8.16 -66.84
N LEU A 46 46.74 -8.05 -67.71
CA LEU A 46 45.42 -7.54 -67.36
C LEU A 46 44.73 -8.39 -66.29
N LEU A 47 44.78 -9.72 -66.41
CA LEU A 47 44.25 -10.64 -65.40
C LEU A 47 45.00 -10.52 -64.07
N GLU A 48 46.30 -10.31 -64.08
CA GLU A 48 47.09 -10.10 -62.85
C GLU A 48 46.71 -8.80 -62.14
N ILE A 49 46.57 -7.70 -62.89
CA ILE A 49 46.13 -6.40 -62.34
C ILE A 49 44.72 -6.52 -61.76
N ASN A 50 43.81 -7.14 -62.51
CA ASN A 50 42.42 -7.30 -62.07
C ASN A 50 42.32 -8.21 -60.83
N ASN A 51 43.08 -9.32 -60.79
CA ASN A 51 43.17 -10.17 -59.60
C ASN A 51 43.69 -9.39 -58.38
N LYS A 52 44.72 -8.55 -58.55
CA LYS A 52 45.24 -7.69 -57.48
C LYS A 52 44.20 -6.68 -56.98
N GLU A 53 43.46 -6.04 -57.88
CA GLU A 53 42.36 -5.12 -57.52
C GLU A 53 41.23 -5.85 -56.78
N LEU A 54 40.87 -7.04 -57.25
CA LEU A 54 39.83 -7.87 -56.64
C LEU A 54 40.23 -8.33 -55.24
N GLU A 55 41.49 -8.67 -55.03
CA GLU A 55 42.04 -9.05 -53.72
C GLU A 55 42.11 -7.85 -52.75
N GLN A 56 42.50 -6.67 -53.24
CA GLN A 56 42.43 -5.43 -52.44
C GLN A 56 40.99 -5.10 -52.04
N SER A 57 40.04 -5.21 -52.98
CA SER A 57 38.62 -4.98 -52.72
C SER A 57 38.07 -5.95 -51.68
N LYS A 58 38.39 -7.25 -51.80
CA LYS A 58 38.03 -8.27 -50.80
C LYS A 58 38.62 -7.97 -49.42
N SER A 59 39.88 -7.52 -49.36
CA SER A 59 40.51 -7.14 -48.10
C SER A 59 39.82 -5.95 -47.43
N GLN A 60 39.48 -4.92 -48.21
CA GLN A 60 38.73 -3.76 -47.73
C GLN A 60 37.32 -4.13 -47.28
N GLU A 61 36.61 -4.95 -48.05
CA GLU A 61 35.28 -5.45 -47.69
C GLU A 61 35.33 -6.24 -46.37
N ALA A 62 36.30 -7.15 -46.23
CA ALA A 62 36.49 -7.91 -44.99
C ALA A 62 36.81 -7.00 -43.79
N HIS A 63 37.64 -5.97 -43.99
CA HIS A 63 37.95 -5.01 -42.95
C HIS A 63 36.72 -4.20 -42.51
N LEU A 64 35.93 -3.69 -43.47
CA LEU A 64 34.69 -2.97 -43.19
C LEU A 64 33.66 -3.87 -42.50
N ARG A 65 33.56 -5.13 -42.92
CA ARG A 65 32.68 -6.12 -42.30
C ARG A 65 33.05 -6.38 -40.84
N ASN A 66 34.33 -6.54 -40.54
CA ASN A 66 34.81 -6.72 -39.17
C ASN A 66 34.53 -5.49 -38.30
N GLN A 67 34.75 -4.28 -38.82
CA GLN A 67 34.40 -3.05 -38.09
C GLN A 67 32.89 -2.92 -37.85
N LEU A 68 32.08 -3.33 -38.82
CA LEU A 68 30.63 -3.33 -38.67
C LEU A 68 30.21 -4.29 -37.56
N GLU A 69 30.78 -5.50 -37.55
CA GLU A 69 30.51 -6.53 -36.55
C GLU A 69 30.90 -6.05 -35.14
N GLU A 70 32.09 -5.46 -34.98
CA GLU A 70 32.53 -4.87 -33.71
C GLU A 70 31.59 -3.78 -33.21
N LYS A 71 31.19 -2.85 -34.10
CA LYS A 71 30.21 -1.80 -33.74
C LYS A 71 28.85 -2.37 -33.37
N THR A 72 28.39 -3.42 -34.06
CA THR A 72 27.12 -4.08 -33.72
C THR A 72 27.21 -4.79 -32.37
N ALA A 73 28.33 -5.43 -32.05
CA ALA A 73 28.55 -6.06 -30.76
C ALA A 73 28.52 -5.04 -29.61
N VAL A 74 29.23 -3.91 -29.76
CA VAL A 74 29.22 -2.82 -28.77
C VAL A 74 27.81 -2.23 -28.60
N LYS A 75 27.06 -2.08 -29.70
CA LYS A 75 25.69 -1.59 -29.64
C LYS A 75 24.79 -2.51 -28.80
N VAL A 76 24.88 -3.83 -29.04
CA VAL A 76 24.13 -4.83 -28.27
C VAL A 76 24.50 -4.79 -26.79
N GLU A 77 25.79 -4.71 -26.46
CA GLU A 77 26.25 -4.62 -25.07
C GLU A 77 25.69 -3.37 -24.36
N ILE A 78 25.68 -2.22 -25.03
CA ILE A 78 25.09 -0.99 -24.49
C ILE A 78 23.59 -1.13 -24.28
N GLU A 79 22.86 -1.73 -25.24
CA GLU A 79 21.42 -1.97 -25.13
C GLU A 79 21.09 -2.90 -23.95
N GLU A 80 21.85 -3.99 -23.77
CA GLU A 80 21.69 -4.91 -22.63
C GLU A 80 21.94 -4.22 -21.30
N ARG A 81 23.05 -3.47 -21.19
CA ARG A 81 23.37 -2.70 -19.97
C ARG A 81 22.31 -1.65 -19.66
N TYR A 82 21.80 -0.97 -20.68
CA TYR A 82 20.75 0.03 -20.51
C TYR A 82 19.43 -0.61 -20.05
N SER A 83 19.05 -1.75 -20.63
CA SER A 83 17.86 -2.51 -20.21
C SER A 83 17.96 -2.95 -18.75
N SER A 84 19.12 -3.51 -18.35
CA SER A 84 19.38 -3.92 -16.96
C SER A 84 19.26 -2.73 -15.99
N LEU A 85 19.86 -1.58 -16.32
CA LEU A 85 19.77 -0.37 -15.49
C LEU A 85 18.32 0.15 -15.38
N GLN A 86 17.55 0.08 -16.47
CA GLN A 86 16.15 0.49 -16.49
C GLN A 86 15.29 -0.43 -15.61
N GLU A 87 15.49 -1.74 -15.68
CA GLU A 87 14.80 -2.71 -14.82
C GLU A 87 15.08 -2.47 -13.34
N GLU A 88 16.35 -2.21 -12.97
CA GLU A 88 16.72 -1.85 -11.60
C GLU A 88 16.03 -0.56 -11.14
N SER A 89 16.03 0.47 -11.98
CA SER A 89 15.39 1.76 -11.67
C SER A 89 13.89 1.58 -11.43
N LEU A 90 13.23 0.79 -12.27
CA LEU A 90 11.80 0.47 -12.12
C LEU A 90 11.54 -0.33 -10.84
N ALA A 91 12.38 -1.33 -10.53
CA ALA A 91 12.27 -2.11 -9.31
C ALA A 91 12.43 -1.25 -8.04
N LYS A 92 13.47 -0.40 -8.02
CA LYS A 92 13.72 0.56 -6.93
C LYS A 92 12.57 1.56 -6.78
N SER A 93 12.08 2.10 -7.90
CA SER A 93 10.93 3.03 -7.91
C SER A 93 9.66 2.39 -7.36
N LYS A 94 9.38 1.13 -7.71
CA LYS A 94 8.25 0.38 -7.15
C LYS A 94 8.40 0.18 -5.64
N LYS A 95 9.60 -0.15 -5.17
CA LYS A 95 9.88 -0.33 -3.73
C LYS A 95 9.71 0.98 -2.95
N ILE A 96 10.19 2.10 -3.49
CA ILE A 96 10.02 3.44 -2.89
C ILE A 96 8.53 3.78 -2.78
N LYS A 97 7.74 3.54 -3.84
CA LYS A 97 6.28 3.78 -3.79
C LYS A 97 5.60 2.94 -2.72
N LYS A 98 5.94 1.65 -2.62
CA LYS A 98 5.38 0.76 -1.59
C LYS A 98 5.74 1.24 -0.18
N LEU A 99 7.01 1.56 0.08
CA LEU A 99 7.44 2.09 1.38
C LEU A 99 6.79 3.44 1.69
N GLY A 100 6.59 4.29 0.68
CA GLY A 100 5.89 5.56 0.84
C GLY A 100 4.42 5.40 1.23
N MET A 101 3.75 4.38 0.70
CA MET A 101 2.39 4.01 1.11
C MET A 101 2.38 3.47 2.55
N GLU A 102 3.24 2.49 2.86
CA GLU A 102 3.35 1.92 4.22
C GLU A 102 3.62 3.01 5.27
N LEU A 103 4.51 3.96 4.96
CA LEU A 103 4.81 5.09 5.84
C LEU A 103 3.65 6.08 5.98
N LYS A 104 2.85 6.28 4.93
CA LYS A 104 1.64 7.09 5.01
C LYS A 104 0.59 6.42 5.89
N ASP A 105 0.41 5.10 5.73
CA ASP A 105 -0.56 4.31 6.49
C ASP A 105 -0.19 4.29 7.98
N SER A 106 1.08 4.00 8.32
CA SER A 106 1.54 4.07 9.72
C SER A 106 1.44 5.46 10.35
N ARG A 107 1.57 6.53 9.55
CA ARG A 107 1.36 7.91 10.05
C ARG A 107 -0.12 8.19 10.35
N ALA A 108 -1.02 7.67 9.52
CA ALA A 108 -2.45 7.77 9.78
C ALA A 108 -2.84 6.98 11.04
N GLU A 109 -2.33 5.76 11.20
CA GLU A 109 -2.53 4.95 12.40
C GLU A 109 -2.02 5.66 13.67
N LEU A 110 -0.85 6.30 13.61
CA LEU A 110 -0.34 7.09 14.74
C LEU A 110 -1.26 8.26 15.08
N GLN A 111 -1.76 8.99 14.06
CA GLN A 111 -2.69 10.09 14.29
C GLN A 111 -3.99 9.59 14.94
N ASP A 112 -4.56 8.49 14.45
CA ASP A 112 -5.78 7.91 15.00
C ASP A 112 -5.59 7.50 16.47
N LEU A 113 -4.44 6.91 16.81
CA LEU A 113 -4.09 6.55 18.19
C LEU A 113 -3.91 7.76 19.10
N GLU A 114 -3.28 8.84 18.60
CA GLU A 114 -3.13 10.08 19.35
C GLU A 114 -4.49 10.73 19.64
N GLU A 115 -5.39 10.76 18.67
CA GLU A 115 -6.75 11.27 18.82
C GLU A 115 -7.59 10.43 19.81
N GLU A 116 -7.47 9.10 19.76
CA GLU A 116 -8.11 8.22 20.73
C GLU A 116 -7.56 8.45 22.14
N HIS A 117 -6.24 8.50 22.30
CA HIS A 117 -5.60 8.76 23.57
C HIS A 117 -6.07 10.09 24.15
N GLN A 118 -6.09 11.16 23.34
CA GLN A 118 -6.54 12.47 23.77
C GLN A 118 -8.00 12.42 24.28
N ARG A 119 -8.88 11.71 23.56
CA ARG A 119 -10.29 11.53 23.97
C ARG A 119 -10.41 10.75 25.28
N GLN A 120 -9.60 9.69 25.45
CA GLN A 120 -9.57 8.92 26.70
C GLN A 120 -9.10 9.79 27.88
N MET A 121 -8.04 10.57 27.67
CA MET A 121 -7.52 11.52 28.66
C MET A 121 -8.56 12.57 29.04
N GLU A 122 -9.25 13.16 28.06
CA GLU A 122 -10.34 14.11 28.30
C GLU A 122 -11.47 13.46 29.12
N GLY A 123 -11.86 12.22 28.80
CA GLY A 123 -12.84 11.46 29.55
C GLY A 123 -12.42 11.20 31.00
N MET A 124 -11.16 10.82 31.24
CA MET A 124 -10.62 10.64 32.58
C MET A 124 -10.60 11.94 33.38
N LEU A 125 -10.18 13.05 32.76
CA LEU A 125 -10.16 14.36 33.40
C LEU A 125 -11.57 14.83 33.75
N GLU A 126 -12.56 14.58 32.90
CA GLU A 126 -13.94 14.92 33.19
C GLU A 126 -14.51 14.08 34.35
N ASN A 127 -14.20 12.78 34.39
CA ASN A 127 -14.54 11.94 35.53
C ASN A 127 -13.92 12.46 36.84
N CYS A 128 -12.64 12.85 36.82
CA CYS A 128 -11.99 13.46 37.98
C CYS A 128 -12.69 14.76 38.43
N ARG A 129 -13.11 15.61 37.48
CA ARG A 129 -13.86 16.84 37.80
C ARG A 129 -15.22 16.53 38.42
N SER A 130 -15.95 15.56 37.88
CA SER A 130 -17.25 15.13 38.42
C SER A 130 -17.10 14.58 39.84
N LEU A 131 -16.18 13.64 40.05
CA LEU A 131 -15.91 13.06 41.37
C LEU A 131 -15.47 14.11 42.38
N LYS A 132 -14.62 15.07 41.97
CA LYS A 132 -14.24 16.19 42.83
C LYS A 132 -15.45 17.05 43.22
N LYS A 133 -16.35 17.34 42.28
CA LYS A 133 -17.56 18.12 42.54
C LYS A 133 -18.50 17.40 43.51
N GLU A 134 -18.71 16.10 43.32
CA GLU A 134 -19.51 15.26 44.22
C GLU A 134 -18.90 15.20 45.62
N LEU A 135 -17.59 14.99 45.72
CA LEU A 135 -16.88 15.01 47.00
C LEU A 135 -17.03 16.35 47.72
N MET A 136 -16.84 17.47 47.01
CA MET A 136 -17.02 18.81 47.58
C MET A 136 -18.45 19.05 48.06
N LEU A 137 -19.45 18.57 47.31
CA LEU A 137 -20.85 18.63 47.72
C LEU A 137 -21.10 17.83 49.01
N ASN A 138 -20.62 16.59 49.07
CA ASN A 138 -20.77 15.73 50.24
C ASN A 138 -20.10 16.37 51.47
N LEU A 139 -18.89 16.91 51.33
CA LEU A 139 -18.21 17.62 52.41
C LEU A 139 -18.97 18.88 52.84
N ALA A 140 -19.52 19.65 51.90
CA ALA A 140 -20.33 20.82 52.22
C ALA A 140 -21.59 20.43 53.02
N ILE A 141 -22.26 19.34 52.65
CA ILE A 141 -23.41 18.82 53.38
C ILE A 141 -23.00 18.38 54.79
N ILE A 142 -21.91 17.61 54.93
CA ILE A 142 -21.40 17.16 56.23
C ILE A 142 -21.11 18.37 57.11
N ASN A 143 -20.34 19.34 56.61
CA ASN A 143 -19.93 20.53 57.36
C ASN A 143 -21.11 21.41 57.79
N GLN A 144 -22.17 21.49 56.97
CA GLN A 144 -23.31 22.35 57.24
C GLN A 144 -24.36 21.71 58.17
N TYR A 145 -24.54 20.39 58.08
CA TYR A 145 -25.69 19.70 58.68
C TYR A 145 -25.32 18.68 59.76
N ILE A 146 -24.05 18.27 59.89
CA ILE A 146 -23.62 17.25 60.84
C ILE A 146 -22.63 17.88 61.84
N PRO A 147 -22.96 17.91 63.15
CA PRO A 147 -22.02 18.31 64.18
C PRO A 147 -20.73 17.48 64.17
N VAL A 148 -19.59 18.13 64.40
CA VAL A 148 -18.24 17.53 64.33
C VAL A 148 -18.10 16.31 65.24
N GLU A 149 -18.69 16.34 66.44
CA GLU A 149 -18.67 15.21 67.39
C GLU A 149 -19.28 13.93 66.81
N HIS A 150 -20.33 14.05 66.00
CA HIS A 150 -20.97 12.90 65.34
C HIS A 150 -20.13 12.38 64.18
N VAL A 151 -19.44 13.26 63.45
CA VAL A 151 -18.51 12.85 62.38
C VAL A 151 -17.35 12.04 62.97
N GLU A 152 -16.72 12.54 64.04
CA GLU A 152 -15.65 11.82 64.73
C GLU A 152 -16.11 10.47 65.28
N MET A 153 -17.35 10.39 65.77
CA MET A 153 -17.93 9.12 66.21
C MET A 153 -18.08 8.15 65.03
N ILE A 154 -18.61 8.60 63.89
CA ILE A 154 -18.77 7.77 62.69
C ILE A 154 -17.41 7.26 62.19
N GLU A 155 -16.41 8.14 62.09
CA GLU A 155 -15.07 7.79 61.60
C GLU A 155 -14.40 6.70 62.46
N LYS A 156 -14.60 6.69 63.78
CA LYS A 156 -14.08 5.66 64.69
C LYS A 156 -14.68 4.27 64.47
N TYR A 157 -15.92 4.19 63.97
CA TYR A 157 -16.66 2.95 63.84
C TYR A 157 -16.88 2.49 62.39
N VAL A 158 -16.35 3.22 61.41
CA VAL A 158 -16.38 2.85 59.99
C VAL A 158 -15.13 2.04 59.62
N SER A 159 -15.32 1.00 58.80
CA SER A 159 -14.25 0.20 58.22
C SER A 159 -14.53 -0.11 56.76
N TRP A 160 -13.50 -0.09 55.92
CA TRP A 160 -13.60 -0.52 54.53
C TRP A 160 -13.68 -2.04 54.45
N ASN A 161 -14.66 -2.58 53.72
CA ASN A 161 -14.76 -4.00 53.43
C ASN A 161 -14.23 -4.26 52.01
N GLU A 162 -13.07 -4.92 51.90
CA GLU A 162 -12.45 -5.24 50.60
C GLU A 162 -13.22 -6.26 49.76
N GLU A 163 -13.97 -7.17 50.39
CA GLU A 163 -14.72 -8.22 49.68
C GLU A 163 -15.92 -7.64 48.93
N HIS A 164 -16.59 -6.65 49.53
CA HIS A 164 -17.75 -5.99 48.94
C HIS A 164 -17.42 -4.65 48.26
N GLY A 165 -16.26 -4.06 48.56
CA GLY A 165 -15.86 -2.75 48.03
C GLY A 165 -16.70 -1.60 48.56
N GLU A 166 -17.15 -1.67 49.81
CA GLU A 166 -18.03 -0.68 50.43
C GLU A 166 -17.58 -0.32 51.86
N TRP A 167 -17.89 0.92 52.27
CA TRP A 167 -17.71 1.36 53.65
C TRP A 167 -18.80 0.76 54.54
N GLN A 168 -18.40 0.04 55.59
CA GLN A 168 -19.30 -0.59 56.55
C GLN A 168 -19.15 0.07 57.92
N LEU A 169 -20.26 0.56 58.46
CA LEU A 169 -20.35 1.06 59.83
C LEU A 169 -20.60 -0.12 60.79
N LYS A 170 -19.89 -0.16 61.91
CA LYS A 170 -20.13 -1.19 62.94
C LYS A 170 -21.49 -0.97 63.59
N ALA A 171 -22.18 -2.07 63.89
CA ALA A 171 -23.47 -2.05 64.61
C ALA A 171 -24.59 -1.23 63.92
N ILE A 172 -24.58 -1.12 62.57
CA ILE A 172 -25.60 -0.40 61.76
C ILE A 172 -27.04 -0.75 62.15
N ALA A 173 -27.32 -2.01 62.49
CA ALA A 173 -28.65 -2.50 62.85
C ALA A 173 -29.25 -1.77 64.07
N TYR A 174 -28.42 -1.24 64.97
CA TYR A 174 -28.83 -0.56 66.20
C TYR A 174 -28.92 0.96 66.04
N THR A 175 -28.76 1.49 64.83
CA THR A 175 -28.96 2.92 64.56
C THR A 175 -30.45 3.25 64.54
N GLY A 176 -30.82 4.44 65.00
CA GLY A 176 -32.23 4.85 65.16
C GLY A 176 -33.06 4.76 63.89
N ASN A 177 -32.47 4.98 62.71
CA ASN A 177 -33.17 4.86 61.42
C ASN A 177 -33.51 3.40 61.09
N ASN A 178 -32.57 2.47 61.31
CA ASN A 178 -32.79 1.04 61.07
C ASN A 178 -33.71 0.39 62.12
N MET A 179 -33.64 0.84 63.38
CA MET A 179 -34.57 0.39 64.42
C MET A 179 -36.00 0.89 64.19
N ARG A 180 -36.18 2.12 63.66
CA ARG A 180 -37.51 2.67 63.32
C ARG A 180 -38.15 1.98 62.11
N ALA A 181 -37.36 1.53 61.14
CA ALA A 181 -37.87 0.75 60.01
C ALA A 181 -38.48 -0.61 60.45
N VAL A 182 -38.04 -1.13 61.60
CA VAL A 182 -38.54 -2.39 62.19
C VAL A 182 -39.73 -2.15 63.12
N ALA A 183 -39.89 -0.95 63.67
CA ALA A 183 -41.04 -0.57 64.48
C ALA A 183 -42.22 -0.12 63.59
N PRO A 184 -43.46 -0.59 63.84
CA PRO A 184 -44.62 -0.08 63.11
C PRO A 184 -44.75 1.44 63.32
N PRO A 185 -45.12 2.22 62.30
CA PRO A 185 -45.25 3.66 62.44
C PRO A 185 -46.28 3.95 63.53
N VAL A 186 -45.84 4.62 64.61
CA VAL A 186 -46.75 5.17 65.61
C VAL A 186 -47.60 6.18 64.88
N LYS A 187 -48.89 5.87 64.68
CA LYS A 187 -49.87 6.82 64.16
C LYS A 187 -49.96 7.97 65.16
N GLN A 188 -49.20 9.04 64.96
CA GLN A 188 -49.53 10.30 65.61
C GLN A 188 -50.85 10.77 65.01
N GLU A 189 -51.91 10.73 65.81
CA GLU A 189 -53.17 11.38 65.48
C GLU A 189 -52.90 12.89 65.44
N PHE A 190 -52.65 13.40 64.24
CA PHE A 190 -52.65 14.83 64.01
C PHE A 190 -54.07 15.34 64.26
N SER A 191 -54.26 16.08 65.36
CA SER A 191 -55.47 16.87 65.55
C SER A 191 -55.64 17.80 64.35
N SER A 192 -56.76 17.67 63.65
CA SER A 192 -57.10 18.39 62.42
C SER A 192 -57.36 19.88 62.60
N ASN A 193 -56.97 20.48 63.72
CA ASN A 193 -57.43 21.80 64.13
C ASN A 193 -56.44 22.95 63.87
N ASN A 194 -55.31 22.72 63.20
CA ASN A 194 -54.38 23.79 62.85
C ASN A 194 -54.27 23.98 61.33
N GLN A 195 -55.22 24.77 60.85
CA GLN A 195 -55.17 25.70 59.70
C GLN A 195 -54.07 25.45 58.66
N THR A 196 -54.52 25.09 57.46
CA THR A 196 -53.78 25.01 56.21
C THR A 196 -53.11 26.34 55.88
N THR A 197 -51.92 26.57 56.43
CA THR A 197 -51.02 27.62 55.95
C THR A 197 -50.15 27.00 54.87
N PRO A 198 -50.29 27.37 53.59
CA PRO A 198 -49.43 26.84 52.55
C PRO A 198 -47.99 27.31 52.79
N MET A 199 -47.14 26.39 53.26
CA MET A 199 -45.73 26.64 53.60
C MET A 199 -44.83 27.01 52.40
N TYR A 200 -45.37 27.01 51.18
CA TYR A 200 -44.64 27.40 49.98
C TYR A 200 -45.35 28.53 49.25
N TYR A 201 -44.63 29.64 49.08
CA TYR A 201 -45.05 30.72 48.20
C TYR A 201 -45.04 30.22 46.75
N SER A 202 -46.20 30.24 46.09
CA SER A 202 -46.31 29.88 44.68
C SER A 202 -46.61 31.13 43.85
N TYR A 203 -45.75 31.41 42.86
CA TYR A 203 -45.90 32.52 41.89
C TYR A 203 -47.14 32.41 40.98
N ARG A 204 -48.02 31.44 41.24
CA ARG A 204 -49.23 31.19 40.45
C ARG A 204 -50.22 32.35 40.53
N ALA A 205 -50.28 33.03 41.67
CA ALA A 205 -51.06 34.24 41.87
C ALA A 205 -50.46 35.45 41.13
N ASP A 206 -49.13 35.58 41.15
CA ASP A 206 -48.41 36.71 40.54
C ASP A 206 -48.45 36.69 39.00
N LEU A 207 -48.63 35.51 38.41
CA LEU A 207 -48.69 35.31 36.97
C LEU A 207 -50.13 35.40 36.40
N GLY A 208 -51.10 35.84 37.20
CA GLY A 208 -52.50 36.04 36.76
C GLY A 208 -53.23 34.76 36.32
N ALA A 209 -52.76 33.59 36.75
CA ALA A 209 -53.40 32.32 36.42
C ALA A 209 -54.67 32.12 37.27
N SER A 210 -55.80 31.90 36.60
CA SER A 210 -57.11 31.66 37.24
C SER A 210 -57.05 30.56 38.31
N THR A 211 -57.62 30.84 39.48
CA THR A 211 -57.70 29.95 40.66
C THR A 211 -58.74 28.84 40.53
N ALA A 212 -59.05 28.39 39.31
CA ALA A 212 -59.96 27.27 39.11
C ALA A 212 -59.23 25.96 39.50
N GLU A 213 -59.68 25.33 40.59
CA GLU A 213 -59.21 24.03 41.03
C GLU A 213 -59.34 22.99 39.89
N HIS A 214 -58.22 22.39 39.50
CA HIS A 214 -58.21 21.32 38.52
C HIS A 214 -58.73 20.04 39.20
N ARG A 215 -60.02 19.76 39.04
CA ARG A 215 -60.62 18.50 39.48
C ARG A 215 -59.93 17.33 38.77
N PRO A 216 -59.47 16.28 39.46
CA PRO A 216 -58.78 15.17 38.80
C PRO A 216 -59.76 14.43 37.87
N ARG A 217 -59.41 14.32 36.59
CA ARG A 217 -60.16 13.51 35.63
C ARG A 217 -59.95 12.03 35.97
N THR A 218 -60.97 11.38 36.52
CA THR A 218 -60.99 9.92 36.67
C THR A 218 -61.35 9.28 35.34
N SER A 219 -60.43 8.54 34.73
CA SER A 219 -60.66 7.63 33.62
C SER A 219 -59.54 6.58 33.67
N SER A 220 -59.78 5.39 34.22
CA SER A 220 -60.45 4.24 33.59
C SER A 220 -59.71 3.71 32.36
N MET A 221 -58.70 2.86 32.57
CA MET A 221 -58.72 1.43 32.16
C MET A 221 -57.32 0.83 32.13
N LYS A 222 -57.20 -0.38 32.70
CA LYS A 222 -56.07 -1.30 32.60
C LYS A 222 -55.76 -1.58 31.12
N ARG A 223 -54.49 -1.45 30.72
CA ARG A 223 -53.97 -2.16 29.55
C ARG A 223 -52.80 -3.04 29.97
N MET A 224 -53.14 -4.31 30.14
CA MET A 224 -52.27 -5.46 30.33
C MET A 224 -51.21 -5.49 29.22
N LYS A 225 -49.92 -5.31 29.55
CA LYS A 225 -48.83 -5.66 28.65
C LYS A 225 -48.55 -7.15 28.83
N GLN A 226 -48.96 -7.94 27.85
CA GLN A 226 -48.52 -9.31 27.71
C GLN A 226 -47.01 -9.32 27.48
N SER A 227 -46.29 -9.99 28.37
CA SER A 227 -44.93 -10.47 28.15
C SER A 227 -44.99 -11.74 27.31
N ILE A 228 -44.53 -11.72 26.05
CA ILE A 228 -44.12 -12.94 25.34
C ILE A 228 -42.83 -12.68 24.57
N ARG A 229 -41.74 -13.13 25.20
CA ARG A 229 -40.57 -13.86 24.67
C ARG A 229 -39.98 -13.45 23.32
N LEU A 230 -38.73 -13.01 23.41
CA LEU A 230 -37.65 -13.27 22.45
C LEU A 230 -37.60 -14.76 22.06
N GLN A 231 -37.66 -15.06 20.76
CA GLN A 231 -36.80 -16.02 20.01
C GLN A 231 -36.87 -15.63 18.53
N GLN A 232 -35.76 -15.14 17.94
CA GLN A 232 -34.86 -15.89 17.04
C GLN A 232 -35.52 -16.36 15.73
N LEU A 233 -35.09 -15.79 14.59
CA LEU A 233 -34.30 -16.46 13.53
C LEU A 233 -34.28 -15.59 12.25
N LEU A 234 -33.05 -15.28 11.79
CA LEU A 234 -32.61 -15.16 10.39
C LEU A 234 -33.52 -14.43 9.38
N THR A 235 -33.14 -13.19 9.05
CA THR A 235 -32.74 -12.80 7.68
C THR A 235 -31.64 -11.76 7.77
#